data_AF-A0A2S0UFB4-F1
#
_entry.id   AF-A0A2S0UFB4-F1
#
_cell.length_a   1.000
_cell.length_b   1.000
_cell.length_c   1.000
_cell.angle_alpha   90.00
_cell.angle_beta   90.00
_cell.angle_gamma   90.00
#
_symmetry.space_group_name_H-M   'P 1'
#
loop_
_entity.id
_entity.type
_entity.pdbx_description
1 polymer ?
#
loop_
_entity_poly.entity_id
_entity_poly.type
_entity_poly.pdbx_seq_one_letter_code
_entity_poly.pdbx_strand_id
1 'polypeptide(L)'
;MENQLGPDWMEVAGRTAAILEEQAQREVGPDHALYGHVLRAVVKSEANDAVLFEDLSHPQFVLVHLTWSGTQAAGYPRFVSFSSYEDFIAASQRTGE
;
A
#
# COMPACT_ATOMS: atom_id res chain seq x y z
N MET A 1 -11.44 9.62 -16.15
CA MET A 1 -9.97 9.63 -16.16
C MET A 1 -9.55 8.19 -16.36
N GLU A 2 -8.73 7.92 -17.37
CA GLU A 2 -8.27 6.56 -17.68
C GLU A 2 -7.33 6.05 -16.58
N ASN A 3 -7.55 4.82 -16.13
CA ASN A 3 -6.75 4.19 -15.10
C ASN A 3 -5.36 3.84 -15.67
N GLN A 4 -4.34 4.62 -15.30
CA GLN A 4 -2.97 4.48 -15.82
C GLN A 4 -2.21 3.26 -15.27
N LEU A 5 -2.82 2.54 -14.33
CA LEU A 5 -2.22 1.43 -13.59
C LEU A 5 -2.52 0.05 -14.18
N GLY A 6 -3.47 -0.06 -15.11
CA GLY A 6 -3.94 -1.33 -15.66
C GLY A 6 -5.24 -1.83 -15.00
N PRO A 7 -5.86 -2.91 -15.53
CA PRO A 7 -7.21 -3.33 -15.13
C PRO A 7 -7.29 -3.84 -13.69
N ASP A 8 -6.19 -4.37 -13.14
CA ASP A 8 -6.16 -4.99 -11.81
C ASP A 8 -5.92 -4.00 -10.67
N TRP A 9 -5.84 -2.70 -10.94
CA TRP A 9 -5.65 -1.68 -9.90
C TRP A 9 -6.89 -0.83 -9.75
N MET A 10 -7.37 -0.70 -8.52
CA MET A 10 -8.57 0.04 -8.20
C MET A 10 -8.25 1.16 -7.22
N GLU A 11 -8.65 2.39 -7.54
CA GLU A 11 -8.66 3.48 -6.58
C GLU A 11 -9.61 3.15 -5.43
N VAL A 12 -9.14 3.31 -4.20
CA VAL A 12 -9.93 3.05 -3.00
C VAL A 12 -10.19 4.35 -2.24
N ALA A 13 -11.40 4.47 -1.71
CA ALA A 13 -11.82 5.61 -0.91
C ALA A 13 -12.88 5.20 0.11
N GLY A 14 -13.17 6.10 1.05
CA GLY A 14 -14.22 5.93 2.04
C GLY A 14 -14.04 4.67 2.88
N ARG A 15 -15.07 3.83 2.94
CA ARG A 15 -15.08 2.64 3.81
C ARG A 15 -14.02 1.61 3.43
N THR A 16 -13.77 1.41 2.14
CA THR A 16 -12.77 0.44 1.68
C THR A 16 -11.37 0.89 2.08
N ALA A 17 -11.05 2.18 1.89
CA ALA A 17 -9.77 2.73 2.32
C ALA A 17 -9.58 2.59 3.84
N ALA A 18 -10.59 2.95 4.65
CA ALA A 18 -10.52 2.84 6.10
C ALA A 18 -10.24 1.40 6.58
N ILE A 19 -10.86 0.38 5.96
CA ILE A 19 -10.62 -1.02 6.32
C ILE A 19 -9.16 -1.41 6.03
N LEU A 20 -8.60 -0.98 4.90
CA LEU A 20 -7.22 -1.29 4.52
C LEU A 20 -6.21 -0.58 5.42
N GLU A 21 -6.49 0.66 5.80
CA GLU A 21 -5.70 1.44 6.77
C GLU A 21 -5.70 0.75 8.15
N GLU A 22 -6.86 0.29 8.61
CA GLU A 22 -6.97 -0.49 9.85
C GLU A 22 -6.19 -1.81 9.77
N GLN A 23 -6.22 -2.51 8.63
CA GLN A 23 -5.41 -3.73 8.45
C GLN A 23 -3.92 -3.41 8.48
N ALA A 24 -3.48 -2.37 7.78
CA ALA A 24 -2.08 -1.95 7.80
C ALA A 24 -1.63 -1.63 9.23
N GLN A 25 -2.44 -0.91 10.02
CA GLN A 25 -2.12 -0.61 11.42
C GLN A 25 -2.05 -1.86 12.32
N ARG A 26 -2.83 -2.90 12.04
CA ARG A 26 -2.79 -4.15 12.81
C ARG A 26 -1.56 -4.98 12.51
N GLU A 27 -1.13 -5.01 11.25
CA GLU A 27 -0.03 -5.83 10.77
C GLU A 27 1.34 -5.15 10.94
N VAL A 28 1.41 -3.82 10.82
CA VAL A 28 2.61 -3.04 11.06
C VAL A 28 2.85 -2.98 12.58
N GLY A 29 3.72 -3.88 13.06
CA GLY A 29 4.10 -3.94 14.47
C GLY A 29 5.23 -2.96 14.85
N PRO A 30 5.55 -2.82 16.15
CA PRO A 30 6.52 -1.85 16.68
C PRO A 30 7.95 -1.99 16.15
N ASP A 31 8.30 -3.15 15.61
CA ASP A 31 9.61 -3.43 15.01
C ASP A 31 9.67 -3.07 13.51
N HIS A 32 8.53 -2.65 12.93
CA HIS A 32 8.42 -2.36 11.50
C HIS A 32 8.74 -0.90 11.18
N ALA A 33 9.39 -0.66 10.04
CA ALA A 33 9.80 0.70 9.63
C ALA A 33 8.64 1.68 9.42
N LEU A 34 7.44 1.17 9.11
CA LEU A 34 6.22 1.98 8.97
C LEU A 34 5.47 2.16 10.30
N TYR A 35 5.99 1.66 11.42
CA TYR A 35 5.29 1.76 12.69
C TYR A 35 5.13 3.20 13.14
N GLY A 36 3.88 3.58 13.45
CA GLY A 36 3.54 4.95 13.84
C GLY A 36 3.34 5.91 12.67
N HIS A 37 3.52 5.47 11.41
CA HIS A 37 3.20 6.28 10.24
C HIS A 37 1.69 6.37 10.05
N VAL A 38 1.22 7.54 9.62
CA VAL A 38 -0.18 7.76 9.27
C VAL A 38 -0.36 7.46 7.79
N LEU A 39 -0.86 6.28 7.47
CA LEU A 39 -1.04 5.82 6.09
C LEU A 39 -2.47 6.05 5.60
N ARG A 40 -2.62 6.56 4.38
CA ARG A 40 -3.91 6.72 3.69
C ARG A 40 -3.97 5.80 2.47
N ALA A 41 -4.93 4.88 2.41
CA ALA A 41 -5.05 3.96 1.29
C ALA A 41 -5.56 4.71 0.05
N VAL A 42 -4.87 4.56 -1.09
CA VAL A 42 -5.22 5.26 -2.34
C VAL A 42 -5.53 4.29 -3.47
N VAL A 43 -4.80 3.18 -3.58
CA VAL A 43 -5.01 2.18 -4.63
C VAL A 43 -4.83 0.79 -4.05
N LYS A 44 -5.67 -0.17 -4.45
CA LYS A 44 -5.52 -1.59 -4.14
C LYS A 44 -5.43 -2.41 -5.42
N SER A 45 -4.61 -3.45 -5.42
CA SER A 45 -4.65 -4.47 -6.46
C SER A 45 -5.80 -5.47 -6.23
N GLU A 46 -6.47 -5.85 -7.30
CA GLU A 46 -7.41 -6.98 -7.33
C GLU A 46 -6.72 -8.31 -7.65
N ALA A 47 -5.51 -8.27 -8.22
CA ALA A 47 -4.72 -9.46 -8.55
C ALA A 47 -3.96 -10.04 -7.35
N ASN A 48 -3.62 -9.21 -6.35
CA ASN A 48 -2.92 -9.63 -5.13
C ASN A 48 -3.29 -8.73 -3.93
N ASP A 49 -2.68 -8.99 -2.77
CA ASP A 49 -2.93 -8.25 -1.53
C ASP A 49 -2.10 -6.96 -1.41
N ALA A 50 -1.64 -6.41 -2.53
CA ALA A 50 -0.89 -5.17 -2.53
C ALA A 50 -1.80 -3.94 -2.48
N VAL A 51 -1.46 -3.01 -1.60
CA VAL A 51 -2.17 -1.75 -1.42
C VAL A 51 -1.17 -0.61 -1.37
N LEU A 52 -1.37 0.39 -2.21
CA LEU A 52 -0.61 1.63 -2.19
C LEU A 52 -1.23 2.57 -1.15
N PHE A 53 -0.38 3.02 -0.23
CA PHE A 53 -0.70 4.05 0.73
C PHE A 53 0.09 5.31 0.42
N GLU A 54 -0.53 6.46 0.63
CA GLU A 54 0.18 7.71 0.84
C GLU A 54 0.59 7.78 2.30
N ASP A 55 1.88 8.01 2.54
CA ASP A 55 2.38 8.28 3.88
C ASP A 55 2.11 9.75 4.21
N LEU A 56 1.26 10.03 5.19
CA LEU A 56 0.99 11.39 5.63
C LEU A 56 2.05 11.89 6.63
N SER A 57 2.90 11.00 7.14
CA SER A 57 4.02 11.34 8.02
C SER A 57 5.27 11.76 7.24
N HIS A 58 5.43 11.29 6.00
CA HIS A 58 6.56 11.61 5.12
C HIS A 58 6.10 11.76 3.67
N PRO A 59 6.69 12.64 2.84
CA PRO A 59 6.26 12.86 1.47
C PRO A 59 6.66 11.69 0.54
N GLN A 60 6.01 10.54 0.68
CA GLN A 60 6.25 9.32 -0.07
C GLN A 60 4.97 8.50 -0.21
N PHE A 61 5.02 7.53 -1.11
CA PHE A 61 4.02 6.47 -1.24
C PHE A 61 4.65 5.14 -0.84
N VAL A 62 3.89 4.27 -0.20
CA VAL A 62 4.35 2.94 0.20
C VAL A 62 3.39 1.88 -0.31
N LEU A 63 3.90 0.96 -1.14
CA LEU A 63 3.15 -0.22 -1.55
C LEU A 63 3.37 -1.30 -0.52
N VAL A 64 2.32 -1.69 0.18
CA VAL A 64 2.36 -2.70 1.24
C VAL A 64 1.64 -3.95 0.78
N HIS A 65 2.28 -5.11 0.91
CA HIS A 65 1.63 -6.39 0.67
C HIS A 65 1.03 -6.90 1.98
N LEU A 66 -0.26 -6.66 2.18
CA LEU A 66 -0.97 -7.10 3.37
C LEU A 66 -0.99 -8.63 3.43
N THR A 67 -0.92 -9.19 4.64
CA THR A 67 -0.85 -10.63 4.88
C THR A 67 -2.17 -11.21 5.38
N TRP A 68 -3.11 -10.35 5.79
CA TRP A 68 -4.41 -10.66 6.41
C TRP A 68 -4.33 -11.61 7.61
N SER A 69 -3.11 -11.88 8.10
CA SER A 69 -2.84 -12.90 9.10
C SER A 69 -2.99 -12.37 10.52
N GLY A 70 -3.18 -11.04 10.67
CA GLY A 70 -3.30 -10.36 11.96
C GLY A 70 -2.08 -10.51 12.88
N THR A 71 -0.97 -11.04 12.35
CA THR A 71 0.24 -11.37 13.12
C THR A 71 1.35 -10.43 12.73
N GLN A 72 1.90 -9.72 13.72
CA GLN A 72 3.05 -8.85 13.55
C GLN A 72 4.31 -9.71 13.56
N ALA A 73 4.81 -10.04 12.37
CA ALA A 73 6.09 -10.75 12.22
C ALA A 73 7.19 -9.75 11.85
N ALA A 74 8.40 -9.95 12.38
CA ALA A 74 9.53 -9.09 12.07
C ALA A 74 9.78 -9.05 10.54
N GLY A 75 9.87 -7.84 9.98
CA GLY A 75 10.03 -7.63 8.54
C GLY A 75 8.75 -7.81 7.70
N TYR A 76 7.58 -7.95 8.34
CA TYR A 76 6.27 -7.96 7.69
C TYR A 76 5.37 -6.85 8.25
N PRO A 77 4.40 -6.35 7.46
CA PRO A 77 4.18 -6.65 6.04
C PRO A 77 5.30 -6.07 5.16
N ARG A 78 5.64 -6.75 4.05
CA ARG A 78 6.66 -6.24 3.12
C ARG A 78 6.16 -4.96 2.46
N PHE A 79 7.05 -4.00 2.29
CA PHE A 79 6.72 -2.75 1.61
C PHE A 79 7.83 -2.26 0.67
N VAL A 80 7.42 -1.44 -0.31
CA VAL A 80 8.30 -0.70 -1.20
C VAL A 80 7.89 0.77 -1.16
N SER A 81 8.84 1.68 -0.96
CA SER A 81 8.62 3.12 -0.97
C SER A 81 8.87 3.72 -2.35
N PHE A 82 8.03 4.68 -2.74
CA PHE A 82 8.12 5.46 -3.97
C PHE A 82 8.12 6.93 -3.60
N SER A 83 8.95 7.74 -4.29
CA SER A 83 9.00 9.18 -4.02
C SER A 83 7.73 9.92 -4.47
N SER A 84 7.00 9.32 -5.42
CA SER A 84 5.85 9.94 -6.08
C SER A 84 4.88 8.88 -6.57
N TYR A 85 3.61 9.27 -6.79
CA TYR A 85 2.63 8.40 -7.44
C TYR A 85 3.04 7.99 -8.87
N GLU A 86 3.68 8.90 -9.61
CA GLU A 86 4.20 8.64 -10.96
C GLU A 86 5.30 7.57 -10.96
N ASP A 87 6.15 7.56 -9.93
CA ASP A 87 7.22 6.56 -9.76
C ASP A 87 6.61 5.16 -9.54
N PHE A 88 5.53 5.09 -8.75
CA PHE A 88 4.74 3.87 -8.59
C PHE A 88 4.09 3.40 -9.90
N ILE A 89 3.49 4.31 -10.69
CA ILE A 89 2.92 3.96 -12.01
C ILE A 89 4.01 3.37 -12.90
N ALA A 90 5.15 4.05 -12.99
CA ALA A 90 6.28 3.61 -13.82
C ALA A 90 6.86 2.26 -13.37
N ALA A 91 6.85 1.96 -12.06
CA ALA A 91 7.28 0.66 -11.54
C ALA A 91 6.25 -0.46 -11.83
N SER A 92 4.96 -0.16 -11.68
CA SER A 92 3.88 -1.12 -11.90
C SER A 92 3.81 -1.62 -13.36
N GLN A 93 4.10 -0.74 -14.31
CA GLN A 93 4.13 -1.08 -15.74
C GLN A 93 5.32 -1.97 -16.15
N ARG A 94 6.40 -2.03 -15.34
CA ARG A 94 7.59 -2.85 -15.64
C ARG A 94 7.50 -4.29 -15.12
N THR A 95 6.52 -4.58 -14.26
CA THR A 95 6.42 -5.90 -13.60
C THR A 95 5.51 -6.87 -14.38
N GLY A 96 5.11 -6.50 -15.60
CA GLY A 96 4.25 -7.30 -16.49
C GLY A 96 5.00 -8.12 -17.56
N GLU A 97 6.26 -8.49 -17.31
CA GLU A 97 7.08 -9.36 -18.20
C GLU A 97 7.19 -10.80 -17.67
#